data_AF-A0A031IMS8-F1
#
_entry.id   AF-A0A031IMS8-F1
#
_cell.length_a   1.000
_cell.length_b   1.000
_cell.length_c   1.000
_cell.angle_alpha   90.00
_cell.angle_beta   90.00
_cell.angle_gamma   90.00
#
_symmetry.space_group_name_H-M   'P 1'
#
loop_
_entity.id
_entity.type
_entity.pdbx_description
1 polymer ?
#
loop_
_entity_poly.entity_id
_entity_poly.type
_entity_poly.pdbx_seq_one_letter_code
_entity_poly.pdbx_strand_id
1 'polypeptide(L)'
;MYFNDYEDWIEEEAEALFHLHEEPLTREATSYSQFTAYVEEALLEPLLLKLRWLGEAEEEEILEQADPTVWKNASGNSEASLRRDVLRRVVERDLTAHILAYLTPILEARQTAYETELEQLQLAHAEQMDEVKQHEQQIEIGPPPEKIKKWWYFKEKEVARSFTEEERSMLRAQQQQLENELKRLERKKRETEADLERLDSLHRL
;
A
#
# COMPACT_ATOMS: atom_id res chain seq x y z
N MET A 1 11.72 31.04 24.68
CA MET A 1 11.04 30.73 23.41
C MET A 1 9.68 31.39 23.56
N TYR A 2 9.38 32.42 22.77
CA TYR A 2 8.03 32.98 22.75
C TYR A 2 7.20 32.00 21.95
N PHE A 3 6.17 31.45 22.58
CA PHE A 3 5.17 30.62 21.92
C PHE A 3 4.37 31.58 21.03
N ASN A 4 4.79 31.71 19.77
CA ASN A 4 4.10 32.54 18.80
C ASN A 4 3.15 31.60 18.07
N ASP A 5 1.86 31.79 18.29
CA ASP A 5 0.74 31.03 17.71
C ASP A 5 0.80 29.51 17.96
N TYR A 6 -0.24 28.98 18.62
CA TYR A 6 -0.34 27.55 18.89
C TYR A 6 -0.40 26.73 17.59
N GLU A 7 -1.08 27.24 16.57
CA GLU A 7 -1.24 26.55 15.28
C GLU A 7 0.10 26.40 14.56
N ASP A 8 0.88 27.48 14.45
CA ASP A 8 2.21 27.45 13.83
C ASP A 8 3.15 26.50 14.59
N TRP A 9 3.12 26.52 15.92
CA TRP A 9 3.96 25.65 16.73
C TRP A 9 3.61 24.16 16.56
N ILE A 10 2.32 23.80 16.60
CA ILE A 10 1.93 22.39 16.48
C ILE A 10 2.20 21.86 15.07
N GLU A 11 2.07 22.70 14.04
CA GLU A 11 2.43 22.34 12.66
C GLU A 11 3.93 22.05 12.52
N GLU A 12 4.80 22.97 12.96
CA GLU A 12 6.25 22.80 12.89
C GLU A 12 6.73 21.54 13.64
N GLU A 13 6.17 21.29 14.82
CA GLU A 13 6.53 20.12 15.62
C GLU A 13 5.99 18.82 15.02
N ALA A 14 4.77 18.84 14.46
CA ALA A 14 4.18 17.69 13.79
C ALA A 14 4.99 17.30 12.54
N GLU A 15 5.44 18.29 11.75
CA GLU A 15 6.30 18.06 10.58
C GLU A 15 7.65 17.44 11.00
N ALA A 16 8.29 17.99 12.03
CA ALA A 16 9.56 17.47 12.54
C ALA A 16 9.43 16.02 13.05
N LEU A 17 8.36 15.72 13.79
CA LEU A 17 8.07 14.37 14.27
C LEU A 17 7.73 13.42 13.13
N PHE A 18 6.96 13.87 12.15
CA PHE A 18 6.63 13.11 10.95
C PHE A 18 7.91 12.65 10.24
N HIS A 19 8.83 13.57 9.96
CA HIS A 19 10.09 13.22 9.27
C HIS A 19 10.98 12.27 10.06
N LEU A 20 10.98 12.37 11.40
CA LEU A 20 11.74 11.45 12.25
C LEU A 20 11.12 10.04 12.27
N HIS A 21 9.79 9.96 12.13
CA HIS A 21 9.01 8.73 12.27
C HIS A 21 8.30 8.30 10.97
N GLU A 22 8.75 8.76 9.81
CA GLU A 22 8.06 8.54 8.54
C GLU A 22 7.86 7.04 8.25
N GLU A 23 8.92 6.24 8.35
CA GLU A 23 8.86 4.79 8.12
C GLU A 23 7.91 4.06 9.09
N PRO A 24 8.02 4.21 10.43
CA PRO A 24 7.10 3.55 11.35
C PRO A 24 5.66 4.08 11.22
N LEU A 25 5.44 5.37 10.96
CA LEU A 25 4.10 5.93 10.74
C LEU A 25 3.46 5.34 9.48
N THR A 26 4.21 5.24 8.40
CA THR A 26 3.73 4.61 7.16
C THR A 26 3.43 3.13 7.36
N ARG A 27 4.15 2.45 8.25
CA ARG A 27 3.91 1.04 8.58
C ARG A 27 2.69 0.84 9.47
N GLU A 28 2.50 1.66 10.50
CA GLU A 28 1.40 1.55 11.46
C GLU A 28 0.09 2.15 10.93
N ALA A 29 0.17 2.96 9.88
CA ALA A 29 -0.96 3.34 9.05
C ALA A 29 -1.47 2.16 8.20
N THR A 30 -1.61 0.98 8.78
CA THR A 30 -2.43 -0.12 8.23
C THR A 30 -3.86 -0.08 8.76
N SER A 31 -4.10 0.58 9.89
CA SER A 31 -5.43 0.94 10.37
C SER A 31 -5.38 2.25 11.15
N TYR A 32 -6.48 3.02 11.10
CA TYR A 32 -6.57 4.29 11.84
C TYR A 32 -6.29 4.09 13.34
N SER A 33 -6.79 3.02 13.95
CA SER A 33 -6.58 2.75 15.38
C SER A 33 -5.13 2.44 15.75
N GLN A 34 -4.38 1.75 14.87
CA GLN A 34 -2.96 1.46 15.10
C GLN A 34 -2.13 2.74 14.94
N PHE A 35 -2.44 3.53 13.92
CA PHE A 35 -1.83 4.83 13.70
C PHE A 35 -2.05 5.76 14.91
N THR A 36 -3.29 5.94 15.36
CA THR A 36 -3.59 6.81 16.51
C THR A 36 -2.93 6.33 17.79
N ALA A 37 -2.87 5.00 18.02
CA ALA A 37 -2.17 4.44 19.16
C ALA A 37 -0.66 4.75 19.11
N TYR A 38 -0.05 4.66 17.93
CA TYR A 38 1.36 5.01 17.76
C TYR A 38 1.62 6.50 18.00
N VAL A 39 0.75 7.38 17.48
CA VAL A 39 0.83 8.83 17.74
C VAL A 39 0.73 9.12 19.23
N GLU A 40 -0.23 8.50 19.93
CA GLU A 40 -0.42 8.66 21.37
C GLU A 40 0.79 8.13 22.17
N GLU A 41 1.31 6.95 21.85
CA GLU A 41 2.37 6.30 22.62
C GLU A 41 3.76 6.88 22.36
N ALA A 42 4.07 7.27 21.12
CA ALA A 42 5.43 7.63 20.72
C ALA A 42 5.64 9.13 20.51
N LEU A 43 4.61 9.88 20.11
CA LEU A 43 4.76 11.25 19.61
C LEU A 43 4.12 12.30 20.53
N LEU A 44 3.08 11.91 21.29
CA LEU A 44 2.34 12.84 22.13
C LEU A 44 3.13 13.28 23.38
N GLU A 45 3.77 12.34 24.09
CA GLU A 45 4.45 12.62 25.37
C GLU A 45 5.52 13.73 25.26
N PRO A 46 6.39 13.77 24.21
CA PRO A 46 7.31 14.88 24.00
C PRO A 46 6.65 16.26 23.93
N LEU A 47 5.47 16.36 23.30
CA LEU A 47 4.75 17.62 23.16
C LEU A 47 4.07 18.03 24.47
N LEU A 48 3.47 17.06 25.18
CA LEU A 48 2.90 17.31 26.51
C LEU A 48 3.94 17.84 27.50
N LEU A 49 5.19 17.37 27.40
CA LEU A 49 6.29 17.88 28.21
C LEU A 49 6.63 19.34 27.89
N LYS A 50 6.54 19.76 26.62
CA LYS A 50 6.76 21.15 26.19
C LYS A 50 5.65 22.08 26.68
N LEU A 51 4.40 21.61 26.66
CA LEU A 51 3.23 22.38 27.14
C LEU A 51 3.29 22.70 28.64
N ARG A 52 4.00 21.90 29.46
CA ARG A 52 4.19 22.18 30.90
C ARG A 52 4.91 23.50 31.17
N TRP A 53 5.55 24.09 30.16
CA TRP A 53 6.29 25.33 30.25
C TRP A 53 5.50 26.53 29.69
N LEU A 54 4.25 26.33 29.25
CA LEU A 54 3.35 27.42 28.87
C LEU A 54 3.00 28.27 30.08
N GLY A 55 2.83 29.57 29.86
CA GLY A 55 2.18 30.45 30.82
C GLY A 55 0.65 30.29 30.78
N GLU A 56 -0.02 30.90 31.75
CA GLU A 56 -1.48 30.83 31.88
C GLU A 56 -2.20 31.42 30.66
N ALA A 57 -1.62 32.43 30.01
CA ALA A 57 -2.21 33.08 28.84
C ALA A 57 -2.20 32.16 27.61
N GLU A 58 -1.08 31.46 27.36
CA GLU A 58 -0.99 30.51 26.25
C GLU A 58 -1.84 29.25 26.51
N GLU A 59 -1.98 28.84 27.78
CA GLU A 59 -2.88 27.74 28.15
C GLU A 59 -4.35 28.06 27.83
N GLU A 60 -4.82 29.25 28.21
CA GLU A 60 -6.20 29.68 27.94
C GLU A 60 -6.50 29.78 26.45
N GLU A 61 -5.54 30.25 25.64
CA GLU A 61 -5.71 30.36 24.19
C GLU A 61 -6.03 28.99 23.55
N ILE A 62 -5.31 27.95 23.94
CA ILE A 62 -5.54 26.57 23.46
C ILE A 62 -6.88 26.04 23.97
N LEU A 63 -7.23 26.33 25.23
CA LEU A 63 -8.45 25.86 25.87
C LEU A 63 -9.71 26.54 25.29
N GLU A 64 -9.63 27.82 24.91
CA GLU A 64 -10.72 28.57 24.28
C GLU A 64 -11.03 28.06 22.87
N GLN A 65 -10.00 27.59 22.14
CA GLN A 65 -10.14 26.99 20.82
C GLN A 65 -10.57 25.51 20.85
N ALA A 66 -10.61 24.90 22.03
CA ALA A 66 -10.95 23.50 22.19
C ALA A 66 -12.42 23.21 21.84
N ASP A 67 -12.64 22.18 21.02
CA ASP A 67 -13.98 21.77 20.60
C ASP A 67 -14.82 21.36 21.84
N PRO A 68 -16.11 21.76 21.92
CA PRO A 68 -17.02 21.35 22.99
C PRO A 68 -17.09 19.84 23.25
N THR A 69 -16.79 19.01 22.24
CA THR A 69 -16.72 17.55 22.38
C THR A 69 -15.51 17.10 23.20
N VAL A 70 -14.38 17.80 23.10
CA VAL A 70 -13.17 17.53 23.90
C VAL A 70 -13.44 17.77 25.37
N TRP A 71 -14.10 18.90 25.68
CA TRP A 71 -14.53 19.23 27.04
C TRP A 71 -15.49 18.21 27.65
N LYS A 72 -16.45 17.69 26.88
CA LYS A 72 -17.42 16.70 27.35
C LYS A 72 -16.81 15.34 27.68
N ASN A 73 -15.72 15.00 26.99
CA ASN A 73 -15.03 13.72 27.16
C ASN A 73 -13.88 13.80 28.17
N ALA A 74 -13.58 15.00 28.68
CA ALA A 74 -12.52 15.19 29.64
C ALA A 74 -12.88 14.60 31.01
N SER A 75 -11.90 13.96 31.64
CA SER A 75 -12.05 13.33 32.95
C SER A 75 -11.09 13.96 33.95
N GLY A 76 -11.63 14.64 34.96
CA GLY A 76 -10.83 15.24 36.01
C GLY A 76 -11.64 15.52 37.27
N ASN A 77 -11.04 15.26 38.42
CA ASN A 77 -11.66 15.46 39.74
C ASN A 77 -11.42 16.88 40.29
N SER A 78 -10.66 17.70 39.57
CA SER A 78 -10.37 19.10 39.88
C SER A 78 -10.29 19.90 38.59
N GLU A 79 -10.48 21.21 38.68
CA GLU A 79 -10.39 22.14 37.54
C GLU A 79 -9.02 22.05 36.84
N ALA A 80 -7.93 22.05 37.62
CA ALA A 80 -6.58 21.88 37.07
C ALA A 80 -6.38 20.51 36.39
N SER A 81 -7.04 19.46 36.86
CA SER A 81 -7.00 18.14 36.21
C SER A 81 -7.81 18.12 34.92
N LEU A 82 -8.97 18.79 34.89
CA LEU A 82 -9.82 18.93 33.70
C LEU A 82 -9.08 19.70 32.61
N ARG A 83 -8.51 20.86 32.94
CA ARG A 83 -7.74 21.69 31.99
C ARG A 83 -6.59 20.91 31.36
N ARG A 84 -5.82 20.17 32.16
CA ARG A 84 -4.74 19.31 31.65
C ARG A 84 -5.22 18.20 30.73
N ASP A 85 -6.36 17.57 31.05
CA ASP A 85 -6.92 16.51 30.21
C ASP A 85 -7.42 17.07 28.87
N VAL A 86 -8.05 18.25 28.90
CA VAL A 86 -8.49 18.95 27.69
C VAL A 86 -7.30 19.34 26.82
N LEU A 87 -6.26 19.97 27.39
CA LEU A 87 -5.04 20.33 26.65
C LEU A 87 -4.42 19.12 25.98
N ARG A 88 -4.29 18.00 26.71
CA ARG A 88 -3.77 16.76 26.17
C ARG A 88 -4.56 16.31 24.95
N ARG A 89 -5.89 16.29 25.05
CA ARG A 89 -6.78 15.84 23.97
C ARG A 89 -6.80 16.77 22.77
N VAL A 90 -6.70 18.08 22.97
CA VAL A 90 -6.57 19.07 21.88
C VAL A 90 -5.28 18.80 21.11
N VAL A 91 -4.15 18.71 21.81
CA VAL A 91 -2.84 18.48 21.20
C VAL A 91 -2.78 17.11 20.51
N GLU A 92 -3.33 16.07 21.11
CA GLU A 92 -3.43 14.75 20.48
C GLU A 92 -4.22 14.80 19.17
N ARG A 93 -5.39 15.45 19.17
CA ARG A 93 -6.22 15.61 17.97
C ARG A 93 -5.47 16.37 16.88
N ASP A 94 -4.88 17.51 17.23
CA ASP A 94 -4.26 18.41 16.26
C ASP A 94 -2.99 17.77 15.67
N LEU A 95 -2.14 17.18 16.53
CA LEU A 95 -0.98 16.39 16.11
C LEU A 95 -1.37 15.27 15.14
N THR A 96 -2.41 14.51 15.48
CA THR A 96 -2.92 13.42 14.65
C THR A 96 -3.38 13.95 13.29
N ALA A 97 -4.10 15.06 13.26
CA ALA A 97 -4.58 15.69 12.03
C ALA A 97 -3.44 16.18 11.13
N HIS A 98 -2.44 16.87 11.69
CA HIS A 98 -1.28 17.32 10.93
C HIS A 98 -0.46 16.15 10.38
N ILE A 99 -0.17 15.13 11.19
CA ILE A 99 0.57 13.94 10.73
C ILE A 99 -0.19 13.23 9.61
N LEU A 100 -1.52 13.11 9.71
CA LEU A 100 -2.33 12.53 8.64
C LEU A 100 -2.23 13.35 7.35
N ALA A 101 -2.27 14.67 7.43
CA ALA A 101 -2.15 15.54 6.26
C ALA A 101 -0.84 15.31 5.49
N TYR A 102 0.27 15.05 6.18
CA TYR A 102 1.55 14.69 5.54
C TYR A 102 1.57 13.25 5.01
N LEU A 103 0.93 12.32 5.72
CA LEU A 103 0.99 10.89 5.39
C LEU A 103 0.08 10.51 4.21
N THR A 104 -1.11 11.10 4.11
CA THR A 104 -2.09 10.83 3.04
C THR A 104 -1.49 10.88 1.63
N PRO A 105 -0.80 11.96 1.20
CA PRO A 105 -0.26 12.02 -0.17
C PRO A 105 0.82 10.96 -0.44
N ILE A 106 1.59 10.55 0.57
CA ILE A 106 2.60 9.50 0.44
C ILE A 106 1.92 8.14 0.23
N LEU A 107 0.86 7.87 0.98
CA LEU A 107 0.07 6.64 0.83
C LEU A 107 -0.65 6.59 -0.52
N GLU A 108 -1.23 7.70 -0.98
CA GLU A 108 -1.89 7.79 -2.30
C GLU A 108 -0.89 7.60 -3.45
N ALA A 109 0.30 8.20 -3.35
CA ALA A 109 1.36 7.99 -4.34
C ALA A 109 1.81 6.52 -4.40
N ARG A 110 1.89 5.84 -3.25
CA ARG A 110 2.16 4.39 -3.22
C ARG A 110 1.02 3.59 -3.82
N GLN A 111 -0.23 3.91 -3.47
CA GLN A 111 -1.41 3.25 -4.00
C GLN A 111 -1.46 3.29 -5.53
N THR A 112 -1.29 4.48 -6.11
CA THR A 112 -1.30 4.65 -7.58
C THR A 112 -0.17 3.88 -8.27
N ALA A 113 1.01 3.81 -7.67
CA ALA A 113 2.11 2.99 -8.16
C ALA A 113 1.77 1.49 -8.11
N TYR A 114 1.15 1.02 -7.02
CA TYR A 114 0.70 -0.37 -6.87
C TYR A 114 -0.40 -0.74 -7.86
N GLU A 115 -1.40 0.12 -8.06
CA GLU A 115 -2.47 -0.09 -9.06
C GLU A 115 -1.88 -0.22 -10.47
N THR A 116 -0.90 0.62 -10.80
CA THR A 116 -0.20 0.56 -12.09
C THR A 116 0.58 -0.76 -12.24
N GLU A 117 1.28 -1.22 -11.20
CA GLU A 117 1.98 -2.51 -11.22
C GLU A 117 1.00 -3.68 -11.36
N LEU A 118 -0.14 -3.63 -10.66
CA LEU A 118 -1.20 -4.62 -10.75
C LEU A 118 -1.75 -4.72 -12.18
N GLU A 119 -2.04 -3.60 -12.83
CA GLU A 119 -2.49 -3.56 -14.22
C GLU A 119 -1.46 -4.18 -15.17
N GLN A 120 -0.18 -3.83 -15.01
CA GLN A 120 0.91 -4.41 -15.80
C GLN A 120 1.03 -5.93 -15.61
N LEU A 121 0.91 -6.42 -14.38
CA LEU A 121 0.93 -7.84 -14.07
C LEU A 121 -0.27 -8.57 -14.67
N GLN A 122 -1.45 -7.95 -14.68
CA GLN A 122 -2.65 -8.51 -15.30
C GLN A 122 -2.52 -8.59 -16.82
N LEU A 123 -1.95 -7.57 -17.47
CA LEU A 123 -1.65 -7.58 -18.89
C LEU A 123 -0.63 -8.67 -19.24
N ALA A 124 0.48 -8.73 -18.50
CA ALA A 124 1.48 -9.78 -18.70
C ALA A 124 0.90 -11.18 -18.49
N HIS A 125 0.03 -11.36 -17.48
CA HIS A 125 -0.68 -12.61 -17.27
C HIS A 125 -1.60 -12.97 -18.45
N ALA A 126 -2.32 -12.00 -19.02
CA ALA A 126 -3.17 -12.23 -20.18
C ALA A 126 -2.35 -12.66 -21.41
N GLU A 127 -1.23 -11.98 -21.68
CA GLU A 127 -0.30 -12.34 -22.76
C GLU A 127 0.24 -13.76 -22.58
N GLN A 128 0.67 -14.12 -21.36
CA GLN A 128 1.17 -15.46 -21.02
C GLN A 128 0.08 -16.54 -21.18
N MET A 129 -1.16 -16.24 -20.80
CA MET A 129 -2.28 -17.15 -21.01
C MET A 129 -2.58 -17.39 -22.50
N ASP A 130 -2.41 -16.37 -23.32
CA ASP A 130 -2.59 -16.50 -24.77
C ASP A 130 -1.44 -17.28 -25.42
N GLU A 131 -0.20 -17.11 -24.95
CA GLU A 131 0.94 -17.96 -25.36
C GLU A 131 0.71 -19.44 -25.02
N VAL A 132 0.24 -19.73 -23.80
CA VAL A 132 -0.10 -21.11 -23.38
C VAL A 132 -1.17 -21.70 -24.29
N LYS A 133 -2.24 -20.96 -24.58
CA LYS A 133 -3.30 -21.43 -25.51
C LYS A 133 -2.77 -21.67 -26.92
N GLN A 134 -1.89 -20.82 -27.43
CA GLN A 134 -1.27 -21.02 -28.75
C GLN A 134 -0.41 -22.29 -28.77
N HIS A 135 0.35 -22.53 -27.70
CA HIS A 135 1.13 -23.75 -27.55
C HIS A 135 0.24 -25.00 -27.45
N GLU A 136 -0.85 -24.95 -26.68
CA GLU A 136 -1.82 -26.04 -26.60
C GLU A 136 -2.45 -26.32 -27.97
N GLN A 137 -2.86 -25.29 -28.70
CA GLN A 137 -3.36 -25.42 -30.07
C GLN A 137 -2.31 -26.02 -31.01
N GLN A 138 -1.04 -25.63 -30.89
CA GLN A 138 0.04 -26.19 -31.70
C GLN A 138 0.25 -27.68 -31.40
N ILE A 139 0.13 -28.08 -30.14
CA ILE A 139 0.17 -29.48 -29.72
C ILE A 139 -1.01 -30.26 -30.32
N GLU A 140 -2.22 -29.70 -30.30
CA GLU A 140 -3.42 -30.31 -30.88
C GLU A 140 -3.35 -30.44 -32.41
N ILE A 141 -2.89 -29.39 -33.11
CA ILE A 141 -2.77 -29.35 -34.58
C ILE A 141 -1.70 -30.35 -35.07
N GLY A 142 -0.67 -30.60 -34.26
CA GLY A 142 0.45 -31.46 -34.64
C GLY A 142 1.54 -30.72 -35.43
N PRO A 143 2.67 -31.38 -35.71
CA PRO A 143 3.76 -30.75 -36.46
C PRO A 143 3.37 -30.55 -37.93
N PRO A 144 3.98 -29.58 -38.61
CA PRO A 144 3.74 -29.37 -40.04
C PRO A 144 4.08 -30.63 -40.85
N PRO A 145 3.32 -30.92 -41.92
CA PRO A 145 3.52 -32.11 -42.74
C PRO A 145 4.89 -32.09 -43.42
N GLU A 146 5.49 -33.27 -43.52
CA GLU A 146 6.82 -33.44 -44.13
C GLU A 146 6.70 -33.59 -45.65
N LYS A 147 7.52 -32.86 -46.40
CA LYS A 147 7.54 -32.92 -47.87
C LYS A 147 8.54 -33.97 -48.33
N ILE A 148 8.05 -35.05 -48.93
CA ILE A 148 8.88 -36.12 -49.46
C ILE A 148 8.93 -36.03 -50.99
N LYS A 149 10.14 -35.96 -51.56
CA LYS A 149 10.37 -36.01 -53.02
C LYS A 149 10.25 -37.43 -53.54
N LYS A 150 9.32 -37.70 -54.45
CA LYS A 150 9.28 -38.96 -55.19
C LYS A 150 10.23 -38.88 -56.39
N TRP A 151 11.16 -39.82 -56.52
CA TRP A 151 12.18 -39.81 -57.57
C TRP A 151 11.64 -40.09 -58.98
N TRP A 152 10.40 -40.57 -59.08
CA TRP A 152 9.78 -41.10 -60.30
C TRP A 152 8.88 -40.06 -61.00
N TYR A 153 8.50 -38.99 -60.29
CA TYR A 153 7.75 -37.84 -60.79
C TYR A 153 8.24 -36.62 -60.00
N PHE A 154 8.70 -35.55 -60.66
CA PHE A 154 9.13 -34.27 -60.05
C PHE A 154 7.96 -33.54 -59.31
N LYS A 155 7.31 -34.20 -58.36
CA LYS A 155 6.24 -33.68 -57.51
C LYS A 155 6.54 -34.05 -56.07
N GLU A 156 6.49 -33.04 -55.20
CA GLU A 156 6.57 -33.19 -53.76
C GLU A 156 5.21 -33.70 -53.24
N LYS A 157 5.22 -34.64 -52.29
CA LYS A 157 4.03 -35.07 -51.58
C LYS A 157 4.18 -34.69 -50.11
N GLU A 158 3.19 -33.99 -49.58
CA GLU A 158 3.06 -33.73 -48.15
C GLU A 158 2.54 -34.97 -47.43
N VAL A 159 3.18 -35.35 -46.33
CA VAL A 159 2.84 -36.49 -45.49
C VAL A 159 2.65 -36.00 -44.06
N ALA A 160 1.54 -36.37 -43.43
CA ALA A 160 1.30 -36.05 -42.03
C ALA A 160 2.37 -36.72 -41.15
N ARG A 161 2.95 -35.94 -40.25
CA ARG A 161 3.98 -36.37 -39.29
C ARG A 161 3.44 -36.23 -37.87
N SER A 162 3.90 -37.08 -36.96
CA SER A 162 3.71 -36.93 -35.52
C SER A 162 4.95 -36.30 -34.87
N PHE A 163 4.76 -35.53 -33.79
CA PHE A 163 5.89 -35.01 -33.02
C PHE A 163 6.83 -36.14 -32.58
N THR A 164 8.14 -35.89 -32.63
CA THR A 164 9.14 -36.79 -32.04
C THR A 164 9.09 -36.72 -30.51
N GLU A 165 9.71 -37.70 -29.85
CA GLU A 165 9.76 -37.76 -28.39
C GLU A 165 10.53 -36.57 -27.79
N GLU A 166 11.57 -36.09 -28.49
CA GLU A 166 12.33 -34.88 -28.16
C GLU A 166 11.51 -33.59 -28.35
N GLU A 167 10.74 -33.49 -29.43
CA GLU A 167 9.84 -32.34 -29.65
C GLU A 167 8.75 -32.28 -28.58
N ARG A 168 8.20 -33.44 -28.19
CA ARG A 168 7.21 -33.55 -27.10
C ARG A 168 7.79 -33.18 -25.74
N SER A 169 9.04 -33.56 -25.46
CA SER A 169 9.66 -33.23 -24.18
C SER A 169 9.99 -31.74 -24.07
N MET A 170 10.46 -31.10 -25.16
CA MET A 170 10.65 -29.65 -25.20
C MET A 170 9.34 -28.89 -25.01
N LEU A 171 8.27 -29.29 -25.71
CA LEU A 171 6.96 -28.62 -25.59
C LEU A 171 6.40 -28.71 -24.18
N ARG A 172 6.52 -29.88 -23.52
CA ARG A 172 6.12 -30.03 -22.11
C ARG A 172 6.96 -29.19 -21.17
N ALA A 173 8.27 -29.09 -21.41
CA ALA A 173 9.15 -28.27 -20.60
C ALA A 173 8.80 -26.77 -20.71
N GLN A 174 8.51 -26.29 -21.91
CA GLN A 174 8.03 -24.92 -22.14
C GLN A 174 6.68 -24.66 -21.46
N GLN A 175 5.70 -25.56 -21.62
CA GLN A 175 4.40 -25.43 -20.97
C GLN A 175 4.54 -25.34 -19.44
N GLN A 176 5.37 -26.19 -18.85
CA GLN A 176 5.59 -26.19 -17.41
C GLN A 176 6.34 -24.95 -16.92
N GLN A 177 7.21 -24.35 -17.74
CA GLN A 177 7.84 -23.08 -17.41
C GLN A 177 6.81 -21.95 -17.36
N LEU A 178 5.96 -21.84 -18.38
CA LEU A 178 4.90 -20.83 -18.47
C LEU A 178 3.90 -20.95 -17.29
N GLU A 179 3.49 -22.18 -16.94
CA GLU A 179 2.61 -22.41 -15.78
C GLU A 179 3.23 -21.97 -14.45
N ASN A 180 4.54 -22.15 -14.28
CA ASN A 180 5.23 -21.75 -13.05
C ASN A 180 5.36 -20.22 -12.95
N GLU A 181 5.63 -19.56 -14.08
CA GLU A 181 5.67 -18.09 -14.16
C GLU A 181 4.29 -17.49 -13.87
N LEU A 182 3.22 -18.11 -14.39
CA LEU A 182 1.84 -17.71 -14.13
C LEU A 182 1.48 -17.77 -12.64
N LYS A 183 1.78 -18.89 -11.96
CA LYS A 183 1.55 -19.02 -10.51
C LYS A 183 2.29 -17.96 -9.69
N ARG A 184 3.48 -17.56 -10.15
CA ARG A 184 4.27 -16.52 -9.49
C ARG A 184 3.59 -15.15 -9.64
N LEU A 185 3.06 -14.84 -10.83
CA LEU A 185 2.34 -13.59 -11.09
C LEU A 185 1.01 -13.54 -10.31
N GLU A 186 0.25 -14.63 -10.26
CA GLU A 186 -0.99 -14.70 -9.46
C GLU A 186 -0.73 -14.47 -7.96
N ARG A 187 0.38 -15.01 -7.45
CA ARG A 187 0.76 -14.79 -6.05
C ARG A 187 1.07 -13.31 -5.77
N LYS A 188 1.85 -12.67 -6.65
CA LYS A 188 2.12 -11.23 -6.56
C LYS A 188 0.85 -10.39 -6.63
N LYS A 189 -0.10 -10.78 -7.49
CA LYS A 189 -1.43 -10.15 -7.58
C LYS A 189 -2.20 -10.23 -6.26
N ARG A 190 -2.23 -11.39 -5.61
CA ARG A 190 -2.92 -11.52 -4.31
C ARG A 190 -2.24 -10.74 -3.18
N GLU A 191 -0.91 -10.71 -3.19
CA GLU A 191 -0.13 -9.93 -2.22
C GLU A 191 -0.43 -8.43 -2.38
N THR A 192 -0.52 -7.93 -3.63
CA THR A 192 -0.85 -6.53 -3.94
C THR A 192 -2.32 -6.18 -3.66
N GLU A 193 -3.28 -7.07 -3.93
CA GLU A 193 -4.69 -6.89 -3.56
C GLU A 193 -4.89 -6.79 -2.04
N ALA A 194 -4.17 -7.60 -1.26
CA ALA A 194 -4.24 -7.54 0.20
C ALA A 194 -3.67 -6.23 0.77
N ASP A 195 -2.66 -5.66 0.12
CA ASP A 195 -2.11 -4.36 0.50
C ASP A 195 -3.08 -3.21 0.12
N LEU A 196 -3.84 -3.33 -0.98
CA LEU A 196 -4.90 -2.40 -1.34
C LEU A 196 -6.05 -2.39 -0.33
N GLU A 197 -6.53 -3.57 0.10
CA GLU A 197 -7.58 -3.66 1.12
C GLU A 197 -7.15 -3.01 2.45
N ARG A 198 -5.86 -3.08 2.78
CA ARG A 198 -5.31 -2.39 3.96
C ARG A 198 -5.34 -0.88 3.78
N LEU A 199 -4.94 -0.37 2.62
CA LEU A 199 -4.92 1.08 2.35
C LEU A 199 -6.34 1.68 2.30
N ASP A 200 -7.27 1.00 1.65
CA ASP A 200 -8.66 1.46 1.52
C ASP A 200 -9.39 1.51 2.89
N SER A 201 -8.93 0.70 3.85
CA SER A 201 -9.42 0.74 5.24
C SER A 201 -8.99 1.99 6.03
N LEU A 202 -7.97 2.71 5.56
CA LEU A 202 -7.47 3.94 6.18
C LEU A 202 -8.26 5.18 5.76
N HIS A 203 -8.80 5.17 4.54
CA HIS A 203 -9.42 6.35 3.90
C HIS A 203 -10.92 6.48 4.18
N ARG A 204 -11.55 5.51 4.87
CA ARG A 204 -13.01 5.47 5.13
C ARG A 204 -13.44 5.85 6.56
N LEU A 205 -12.57 6.45 7.35
CA LEU A 205 -12.89 7.01 8.68
C LEU A 205 -12.70 8.53 8.68
#